data_AF-A0A1H6ZY02-F1
#
_entry.id   AF-A0A1H6ZY02-F1
#
_cell.length_a   1.000
_cell.length_b   1.000
_cell.length_c   1.000
_cell.angle_alpha   90.00
_cell.angle_beta   90.00
_cell.angle_gamma   90.00
#
_symmetry.space_group_name_H-M   'P 1'
#
loop_
_entity.id
_entity.type
_entity.pdbx_description
1 polymer ?
#
loop_
_entity_poly.entity_id
_entity_poly.type
_entity_poly.pdbx_seq_one_letter_code
_entity_poly.pdbx_strand_id
1 'polypeptide(L)'
;MTPPPPPESWRTDPDGRWIDAANTFGHHLMQAARDRAFARIPASATPECRETARQAALDAIYGVLMLLDGVADSDDIRYVLRAEVQRADAADTADTIELAPGGDGLCMGFHGWVAGDFGEPPR
;
A
#
# COMPACT_ATOMS: atom_id res chain seq x y z
N MET A 1 -14.45 1.26 -4.19
CA MET A 1 -13.12 0.75 -4.62
C MET A 1 -13.30 -0.69 -5.00
N THR A 2 -12.84 -1.07 -6.19
CA THR A 2 -12.81 -2.49 -6.61
C THR A 2 -11.74 -3.18 -5.76
N PRO A 3 -12.05 -4.31 -5.10
CA PRO A 3 -11.04 -5.03 -4.34
C PRO A 3 -9.95 -5.58 -5.29
N PRO A 4 -8.69 -5.65 -4.84
CA PRO A 4 -7.61 -6.26 -5.61
C PRO A 4 -7.91 -7.75 -5.85
N PRO A 5 -7.37 -8.32 -6.94
CA PRO A 5 -7.52 -9.75 -7.22
C PRO A 5 -6.90 -10.60 -6.10
N PRO A 6 -7.48 -11.77 -5.77
CA PRO A 6 -6.91 -12.65 -4.77
C PRO A 6 -5.60 -13.30 -5.28
N PRO A 7 -4.70 -13.76 -4.38
CA PRO A 7 -3.34 -14.19 -4.74
C PRO A 7 -3.25 -15.32 -5.78
N GLU A 8 -4.25 -16.19 -5.84
CA GLU A 8 -4.37 -17.27 -6.83
C GLU A 8 -4.56 -16.77 -8.28
N SER A 9 -5.02 -15.53 -8.43
CA SER A 9 -5.26 -14.88 -9.71
C SER A 9 -4.20 -13.85 -10.08
N TRP A 10 -3.16 -13.69 -9.26
CA TRP A 10 -2.05 -12.80 -9.60
C TRP A 10 -1.28 -13.31 -10.81
N ARG A 11 -0.60 -12.38 -11.48
CA ARG A 11 0.35 -12.68 -12.54
C ARG A 11 1.39 -13.69 -12.05
N THR A 12 1.98 -14.44 -12.97
CA THR A 12 2.95 -15.49 -12.63
C THR A 12 4.40 -15.05 -12.77
N ASP A 13 4.66 -14.00 -13.54
CA ASP A 13 5.99 -13.41 -13.65
C ASP A 13 6.34 -12.61 -12.38
N PRO A 14 7.63 -12.52 -12.00
CA PRO A 14 8.05 -11.88 -10.76
C PRO A 14 7.61 -10.41 -10.63
N ASP A 15 7.79 -9.62 -11.69
CA ASP A 15 7.44 -8.20 -11.70
C ASP A 15 5.93 -8.02 -11.57
N GLY A 16 5.16 -8.87 -12.26
CA GLY A 16 3.71 -8.92 -12.16
C GLY A 16 3.22 -9.24 -10.75
N ARG A 17 3.78 -10.29 -10.11
CA ARG A 17 3.46 -10.64 -8.72
C ARG A 17 3.80 -9.51 -7.76
N TRP A 18 4.94 -8.85 -7.97
CA TRP A 18 5.34 -7.71 -7.15
C TRP A 18 4.33 -6.56 -7.23
N ILE A 19 3.91 -6.18 -8.44
CA ILE A 19 2.89 -5.14 -8.64
C ILE A 19 1.55 -5.56 -8.01
N ASP A 20 1.11 -6.81 -8.21
CA ASP A 20 -0.16 -7.32 -7.64
C ASP A 20 -0.13 -7.30 -6.10
N ALA A 21 1.00 -7.70 -5.51
CA ALA A 21 1.20 -7.63 -4.06
C ALA A 21 1.23 -6.19 -3.53
N ALA A 22 1.96 -5.29 -4.21
CA ALA A 22 2.05 -3.88 -3.85
C ALA A 22 0.69 -3.19 -3.92
N ASN A 23 -0.09 -3.44 -4.97
CA ASN A 23 -1.44 -2.91 -5.11
C ASN A 23 -2.42 -3.48 -4.08
N THR A 24 -2.28 -4.77 -3.75
CA THR A 24 -3.07 -5.39 -2.68
C THR A 24 -2.77 -4.73 -1.34
N PHE A 25 -1.50 -4.48 -1.03
CA PHE A 25 -1.10 -3.71 0.13
C PHE A 25 -1.66 -2.28 0.10
N GLY A 26 -1.51 -1.58 -1.02
CA GLY A 26 -2.03 -0.22 -1.22
C GLY A 26 -3.52 -0.11 -0.94
N HIS A 27 -4.30 -1.07 -1.44
CA HIS A 27 -5.73 -1.14 -1.17
C HIS A 27 -6.04 -1.26 0.33
N HIS A 28 -5.38 -2.19 1.03
CA HIS A 28 -5.56 -2.37 2.46
C HIS A 28 -5.08 -1.14 3.26
N LEU A 29 -3.97 -0.52 2.86
CA LEU A 29 -3.45 0.70 3.47
C LEU A 29 -4.46 1.85 3.37
N MET A 30 -5.05 2.07 2.19
CA MET A 30 -6.06 3.10 2.00
C MET A 30 -7.31 2.83 2.85
N GLN A 31 -7.80 1.59 2.91
CA GLN A 31 -8.96 1.25 3.73
C GLN A 31 -8.68 1.37 5.24
N ALA A 32 -7.55 0.84 5.71
CA ALA A 32 -7.24 0.74 7.13
C ALA A 32 -6.75 2.05 7.72
N ALA A 33 -5.97 2.83 6.96
CA ALA A 33 -5.36 4.08 7.43
C ALA A 33 -6.12 5.31 6.92
N ARG A 34 -6.18 5.53 5.59
CA ARG A 34 -6.78 6.74 4.99
C ARG A 34 -8.27 6.85 5.33
N ASP A 35 -9.06 5.83 4.99
CA ASP A 35 -10.51 5.89 5.17
C ASP A 35 -10.89 5.98 6.65
N ARG A 36 -10.15 5.28 7.51
CA ARG A 36 -10.27 5.40 8.96
C ARG A 36 -9.96 6.81 9.46
N ALA A 37 -8.88 7.44 9.00
CA ALA A 37 -8.52 8.81 9.37
C ALA A 37 -9.59 9.80 8.90
N PHE A 38 -10.05 9.66 7.66
CA PHE A 38 -11.06 10.53 7.06
C PHE A 38 -12.39 10.42 7.79
N ALA A 39 -12.82 9.23 8.18
CA ALA A 39 -14.04 9.00 8.94
C ALA A 39 -14.02 9.63 10.35
N ARG A 40 -12.84 9.94 10.89
CA ARG A 40 -12.69 10.60 12.20
C ARG A 40 -12.71 12.13 12.12
N ILE A 41 -12.70 12.71 10.92
CA ILE A 41 -12.79 14.16 10.77
C ILE A 41 -14.21 14.61 11.17
N PRO A 42 -14.35 15.57 12.11
CA PRO A 42 -15.66 15.99 12.58
C PRO A 42 -16.60 16.41 11.44
N ALA A 43 -17.87 16.03 11.52
CA ALA A 43 -18.88 16.48 10.57
C ALA A 43 -19.02 18.01 10.60
N SER A 44 -18.81 18.63 11.76
CA SER A 44 -18.84 20.08 11.97
C SER A 44 -17.62 20.84 11.44
N ALA A 45 -16.57 20.17 10.97
CA ALA A 45 -15.40 20.85 10.41
C ALA A 45 -15.77 21.62 9.14
N THR A 46 -15.17 22.82 8.99
CA THR A 46 -15.30 23.59 7.75
C THR A 46 -14.72 22.80 6.57
N PRO A 47 -15.13 23.11 5.32
CA PRO A 47 -14.57 22.45 4.14
C PRO A 47 -13.04 22.54 4.08
N GLU A 48 -12.48 23.70 4.40
CA GLU A 48 -11.03 23.94 4.45
C GLU A 48 -10.35 23.07 5.51
N CYS A 49 -10.83 23.07 6.76
CA CYS A 49 -10.24 22.23 7.80
C CYS A 49 -10.33 20.73 7.47
N ARG A 50 -11.41 20.31 6.81
CA ARG A 50 -11.57 18.91 6.36
C ARG A 50 -10.54 18.55 5.31
N GLU A 51 -10.28 19.44 4.37
CA GLU A 51 -9.29 19.21 3.32
C GLU A 51 -7.86 19.21 3.88
N THR A 52 -7.51 20.17 4.73
CA THR A 52 -6.21 20.18 5.42
C THR A 52 -6.00 18.90 6.23
N ALA A 53 -7.02 18.43 6.96
CA ALA A 53 -6.92 17.19 7.74
C ALA A 53 -6.75 15.94 6.86
N ARG A 54 -7.42 15.90 5.70
CA ARG A 54 -7.24 14.82 4.72
C ARG A 54 -5.84 14.80 4.15
N GLN A 55 -5.35 15.97 3.73
CA GLN A 55 -4.00 16.10 3.19
C GLN A 55 -2.94 15.70 4.22
N ALA A 56 -3.07 16.18 5.47
CA ALA A 56 -2.16 15.81 6.54
C ALA A 56 -2.12 14.29 6.80
N ALA A 57 -3.27 13.60 6.71
CA ALA A 57 -3.31 12.15 6.83
C ALA A 57 -2.62 11.45 5.65
N LEU A 58 -2.79 11.96 4.43
CA LEU A 58 -2.11 11.44 3.24
C LEU A 58 -0.60 11.66 3.29
N ASP A 59 -0.16 12.85 3.71
CA ASP A 59 1.26 13.19 3.86
C ASP A 59 1.93 12.31 4.93
N ALA A 60 1.23 12.04 6.03
CA ALA A 60 1.72 11.13 7.08
C ALA A 60 1.87 9.69 6.57
N ILE A 61 0.90 9.19 5.79
CA ILE A 61 1.00 7.87 5.14
C ILE A 61 2.18 7.86 4.17
N TYR A 62 2.30 8.88 3.33
CA TYR A 62 3.38 8.99 2.36
C TYR A 62 4.76 9.04 3.03
N GLY A 63 4.90 9.79 4.13
CA GLY A 63 6.14 9.84 4.91
C GLY A 63 6.57 8.46 5.47
N VAL A 64 5.61 7.61 5.83
CA VAL A 64 5.92 6.21 6.22
C VAL A 64 6.39 5.39 5.02
N LEU A 65 5.76 5.56 3.85
CA LEU A 65 6.20 4.88 2.63
C LEU A 65 7.59 5.34 2.20
N MET A 66 7.94 6.61 2.37
CA MET A 66 9.29 7.12 2.14
C MET A 66 10.34 6.45 3.03
N LEU A 67 10.01 6.12 4.28
CA LEU A 67 10.91 5.33 5.15
C LEU A 67 11.09 3.91 4.61
N LEU A 68 10.01 3.28 4.13
CA LEU A 68 10.07 1.92 3.58
C LEU A 68 10.76 1.83 2.21
N ASP A 69 10.71 2.93 1.45
CA ASP A 69 11.50 3.13 0.23
C ASP A 69 12.94 3.64 0.56
N GLY A 70 13.35 3.66 1.84
CA GLY A 70 14.71 4.03 2.21
C GLY A 70 15.11 5.49 1.93
N VAL A 71 14.16 6.38 1.62
CA VAL A 71 14.41 7.80 1.33
C VAL A 71 14.91 8.55 2.58
N ALA A 72 14.53 8.08 3.76
CA ALA A 72 14.90 8.67 5.06
C ALA A 72 15.69 7.71 5.95
N ASP A 73 16.28 6.65 5.36
CA ASP A 73 17.12 5.70 6.08
C ASP A 73 18.51 6.29 6.40
N SER A 74 19.14 5.75 7.45
CA SER A 74 20.57 5.91 7.69
C SER A 74 21.32 4.76 7.02
N ASP A 75 22.56 4.95 6.57
CA ASP A 75 23.37 3.93 5.88
C ASP A 75 23.46 2.56 6.60
N ASP A 76 23.23 2.52 7.93
CA ASP A 76 23.33 1.32 8.78
C ASP A 76 22.00 0.58 9.04
N ILE A 77 20.85 1.16 8.70
CA ILE A 77 19.52 0.60 9.04
C ILE A 77 18.59 0.70 7.84
N ARG A 78 17.95 -0.42 7.51
CA ARG A 78 16.93 -0.51 6.46
C ARG A 78 15.62 -1.06 7.02
N TYR A 79 14.51 -0.38 6.76
CA TYR A 79 13.18 -0.92 7.03
C TYR A 79 12.66 -1.69 5.83
N VAL A 80 12.01 -2.83 6.08
CA VAL A 80 11.53 -3.71 5.01
C VAL A 80 10.07 -4.06 5.26
N LEU A 81 9.25 -3.88 4.23
CA LEU A 81 7.87 -4.37 4.18
C LEU A 81 7.79 -5.58 3.25
N ARG A 82 7.18 -6.66 3.75
CA ARG A 82 7.01 -7.92 3.00
C ARG A 82 5.56 -8.36 3.01
N ALA A 83 5.09 -8.88 1.88
CA ALA A 83 3.86 -9.64 1.78
C ALA A 83 4.16 -11.13 1.86
N GLU A 84 3.50 -11.83 2.77
CA GLU A 84 3.53 -13.28 2.87
C GLU A 84 2.21 -13.84 2.35
N VAL A 85 2.27 -14.66 1.30
CA VAL A 85 1.09 -15.29 0.71
C VAL A 85 0.93 -16.66 1.35
N GLN A 86 -0.19 -16.86 2.04
CA GLN A 86 -0.56 -18.17 2.59
C GLN A 86 -1.66 -18.79 1.73
N ARG A 87 -1.55 -20.07 1.41
CA ARG A 87 -2.66 -20.83 0.81
C ARG A 87 -3.48 -21.48 1.91
N ALA A 88 -4.80 -21.47 1.76
CA ALA A 88 -5.72 -22.00 2.77
C ALA A 88 -5.53 -23.49 3.08
N ASP A 89 -4.88 -24.24 2.19
CA ASP A 89 -4.62 -25.68 2.29
C ASP A 89 -3.16 -26.04 2.62
N ALA A 90 -2.27 -25.04 2.79
CA ALA A 90 -0.86 -25.26 3.05
C ALA A 90 -0.50 -24.83 4.49
N ALA A 91 0.27 -25.66 5.19
CA ALA A 91 0.85 -25.32 6.48
C ALA A 91 1.99 -24.27 6.36
N ASP A 92 2.54 -24.10 5.15
CA ASP A 92 3.70 -23.26 4.87
C ASP A 92 3.34 -22.03 4.02
N THR A 93 4.10 -20.94 4.22
CA THR A 93 4.04 -19.74 3.40
C THR A 93 4.32 -20.09 1.93
N ALA A 94 3.35 -19.82 1.06
CA ALA A 94 3.40 -20.16 -0.35
C ALA A 94 4.27 -19.19 -1.17
N ASP A 95 4.40 -17.95 -0.70
CA ASP A 95 5.26 -16.94 -1.33
C ASP A 95 5.65 -15.82 -0.35
N THR A 96 6.79 -15.18 -0.58
CA THR A 96 7.24 -13.99 0.17
C THR A 96 7.79 -12.96 -0.78
N ILE A 97 7.16 -11.77 -0.78
CA ILE A 97 7.45 -10.70 -1.73
C ILE A 97 7.85 -9.45 -0.94
N GLU A 98 9.08 -8.98 -1.12
CA GLU A 98 9.51 -7.66 -0.61
C GLU A 98 8.84 -6.58 -1.46
N LEU A 99 8.11 -5.66 -0.82
CA LEU A 99 7.27 -4.70 -1.54
C LEU A 99 8.04 -3.46 -2.01
N ALA A 100 9.18 -3.16 -1.40
CA ALA A 100 10.12 -2.11 -1.81
C ALA A 100 11.52 -2.69 -2.02
N PRO A 101 11.72 -3.58 -3.00
CA PRO A 101 13.02 -4.22 -3.21
C PRO A 101 14.08 -3.16 -3.55
N GLY A 102 15.11 -3.06 -2.72
CA GLY A 102 16.15 -2.04 -2.87
C GLY A 102 15.72 -0.62 -2.44
N GLY A 103 14.58 -0.48 -1.77
CA GLY A 103 14.06 0.83 -1.34
C GLY A 103 13.38 1.59 -2.47
N ASP A 104 12.60 0.94 -3.33
CA ASP A 104 11.86 1.65 -4.38
C ASP A 104 10.48 1.00 -4.64
N GLY A 105 9.51 1.84 -5.00
CA GLY A 105 8.24 1.43 -5.59
C GLY A 105 6.97 1.74 -4.77
N LEU A 106 7.03 1.87 -3.44
CA LEU A 106 5.81 2.14 -2.65
C LEU A 106 5.30 3.56 -2.85
N CYS A 107 6.20 4.54 -2.90
CA CYS A 107 5.87 5.95 -3.19
C CYS A 107 5.29 6.10 -4.60
N MET A 108 5.77 5.32 -5.58
CA MET A 108 5.19 5.31 -6.92
C MET A 108 3.75 4.77 -6.92
N GLY A 109 3.51 3.67 -6.20
CA GLY A 109 2.17 3.10 -6.04
C GLY A 109 1.20 4.02 -5.31
N PHE A 110 1.68 4.76 -4.30
CA PHE A 110 0.86 5.64 -3.46
C PHE A 110 -0.04 6.60 -4.25
N HIS A 111 0.49 7.24 -5.29
CA HIS A 111 -0.28 8.19 -6.09
C HIS A 111 -1.47 7.52 -6.80
N GLY A 112 -1.28 6.31 -7.32
CA GLY A 112 -2.37 5.50 -7.89
C GLY A 112 -3.39 5.09 -6.84
N TRP A 113 -2.93 4.62 -5.69
CA TRP A 113 -3.79 4.16 -4.59
C TRP A 113 -4.69 5.27 -4.02
N VAL A 114 -4.17 6.50 -3.92
CA VAL A 114 -4.96 7.68 -3.53
C VAL A 114 -6.09 7.95 -4.54
N ALA A 115 -5.82 7.79 -5.84
CA ALA A 115 -6.82 7.89 -6.90
C ALA A 115 -7.77 6.68 -6.96
N GLY A 116 -7.54 5.65 -6.14
CA GLY A 116 -8.33 4.42 -6.12
C GLY A 116 -7.96 3.42 -7.22
N ASP A 117 -6.81 3.61 -7.85
CA ASP A 117 -6.22 2.66 -8.80
C ASP A 117 -5.35 1.65 -8.04
N PHE A 118 -5.72 0.38 -8.14
CA PHE A 118 -5.01 -0.76 -7.54
C PHE A 118 -4.65 -1.80 -8.60
N GLY A 119 -4.49 -1.36 -9.85
CA GLY A 119 -4.26 -2.22 -11.00
C GLY A 119 -5.53 -2.80 -11.60
N GLU A 120 -5.44 -3.19 -12.87
CA GLU A 120 -6.47 -3.97 -13.54
C GLU A 120 -6.30 -5.46 -13.18
N PRO A 121 -7.40 -6.23 -13.01
CA PRO A 121 -7.29 -7.68 -12.93
C PRO A 121 -6.64 -8.21 -14.22
N PRO A 122 -5.78 -9.25 -14.13
CA PRO A 122 -5.15 -9.82 -15.31
C PRO A 122 -6.22 -10.30 -16.31
N ARG A 123 -5.99 -10.03 -17.60
CA ARG A 123 -6.86 -10.48 -18.70
C ARG A 123 -6.58 -11.93 -19.08
#